data_AF-A0A0N1B9U4-F1
#
_entry.id   AF-A0A0N1B9U4-F1
#
_cell.length_a   1.000
_cell.length_b   1.000
_cell.length_c   1.000
_cell.angle_alpha   90.00
_cell.angle_beta   90.00
_cell.angle_gamma   90.00
#
_symmetry.space_group_name_H-M   'P 1'
#
loop_
_entity.id
_entity.type
_entity.pdbx_description
1 polymer ?
#
loop_
_entity_poly.entity_id
_entity_poly.type
_entity_poly.pdbx_seq_one_letter_code
_entity_poly.pdbx_strand_id
1 'polypeptide(L)'
;MVGPRAGKKGIRVNGVAPGPVWTPLQVSGGATQEKLQTFGGMSALGRPGQPAELASIYVQLAANDASFTTGGIYGANGGGTVA
;
A
#
# COMPACT_ATOMS: atom_id res chain seq x y z
N MET A 1 5.89 15.49 -8.40
CA MET A 1 4.48 15.06 -8.58
C MET A 1 4.14 14.94 -10.06
N VAL A 2 3.69 13.76 -10.51
CA VAL A 2 3.36 13.46 -11.92
C VAL A 2 1.90 13.83 -12.29
N GLY A 3 1.05 14.12 -11.28
CA GLY A 3 -0.41 14.21 -11.41
C GLY A 3 -0.97 15.18 -12.46
N PRO A 4 -0.65 16.49 -12.45
CA PRO A 4 -1.37 17.47 -13.28
C PRO A 4 -1.16 17.30 -14.79
N ARG A 5 0.02 16.78 -15.20
CA ARG A 5 0.37 16.60 -16.62
C ARG A 5 -0.21 15.32 -17.21
N ALA A 6 -0.34 14.26 -16.41
CA ALA A 6 -0.91 12.99 -16.82
C ALA A 6 -2.44 13.06 -16.96
N GLY A 7 -3.11 13.79 -16.07
CA GLY A 7 -4.58 13.94 -16.08
C GLY A 7 -5.13 14.52 -17.38
N LYS A 8 -4.46 15.50 -17.98
CA LYS A 8 -4.85 16.08 -19.30
C LYS A 8 -4.80 15.07 -20.45
N LYS A 9 -4.09 13.95 -20.27
CA LYS A 9 -3.99 12.84 -21.24
C LYS A 9 -4.94 11.69 -20.92
N GLY A 10 -5.85 11.87 -19.96
CA GLY A 10 -6.75 10.79 -19.49
C GLY A 10 -6.06 9.74 -18.62
N ILE A 11 -4.84 9.99 -18.12
CA ILE A 11 -4.08 9.05 -17.28
C ILE A 11 -4.26 9.43 -15.81
N ARG A 12 -4.74 8.48 -15.00
CA ARG A 12 -4.84 8.60 -13.53
C ARG A 12 -3.57 8.06 -12.88
N VAL A 13 -3.06 8.73 -11.85
CA VAL A 13 -1.85 8.34 -11.12
C VAL A 13 -2.15 8.34 -9.64
N ASN A 14 -1.99 7.22 -8.96
CA ASN A 14 -2.25 7.08 -7.52
C ASN A 14 -1.13 6.27 -6.86
N GLY A 15 -1.00 6.38 -5.53
CA GLY A 15 -0.11 5.57 -4.72
C GLY A 15 -0.89 4.69 -3.74
N VAL A 16 -0.31 3.54 -3.39
CA VAL A 16 -0.76 2.69 -2.28
C VAL A 16 0.36 2.69 -1.25
N ALA A 17 0.03 3.02 -0.01
CA ALA A 17 0.93 3.08 1.14
C ALA A 17 0.63 1.90 2.09
N PRO A 18 1.26 0.73 1.86
CA PRO A 18 1.09 -0.41 2.73
C PRO A 18 1.79 -0.20 4.07
N GLY A 19 1.23 -0.79 5.12
CA GLY A 19 1.94 -1.01 6.38
C GLY A 19 2.88 -2.23 6.27
N PRO A 20 3.17 -2.94 7.39
CA PRO A 20 3.97 -4.15 7.36
C PRO A 20 3.23 -5.26 6.59
N VAL A 21 3.73 -5.63 5.42
CA VAL A 21 3.19 -6.72 4.58
C VAL A 21 4.25 -7.81 4.44
N TRP A 22 3.84 -9.05 4.65
CA TRP A 22 4.73 -10.21 4.57
C TRP A 22 5.06 -10.54 3.12
N THR A 23 6.29 -10.27 2.72
CA THR A 23 6.81 -10.52 1.37
C THR A 23 8.25 -11.02 1.43
N PRO A 24 8.75 -11.65 0.35
CA PRO A 24 10.16 -12.02 0.26
C PRO A 24 11.13 -10.85 0.50
N LEU A 25 10.72 -9.61 0.20
CA LEU A 25 11.52 -8.41 0.46
C LEU A 25 11.95 -8.30 1.93
N GLN A 26 11.07 -8.64 2.87
CA GLN A 26 11.37 -8.49 4.29
C GLN A 26 12.49 -9.44 4.74
N VAL A 27 12.45 -10.70 4.28
CA VAL A 27 13.43 -11.73 4.62
C VAL A 27 14.71 -11.65 3.79
N SER A 28 14.70 -10.93 2.66
CA SER A 28 15.86 -10.72 1.80
C SER A 28 16.65 -9.44 2.11
N GLY A 29 16.49 -8.88 3.32
CA GLY A 29 17.20 -7.69 3.78
C GLY A 29 16.35 -6.42 3.93
N GLY A 30 15.05 -6.48 3.68
CA GLY A 30 14.12 -5.37 3.95
C GLY A 30 13.85 -5.14 5.44
N ALA A 31 14.05 -6.16 6.27
CA ALA A 31 14.01 -6.08 7.73
C ALA A 31 15.21 -6.85 8.33
N THR A 32 15.63 -6.46 9.54
CA THR A 32 16.61 -7.25 10.30
C THR A 32 15.97 -8.51 10.86
N GLN A 33 16.78 -9.51 11.20
CA GLN A 33 16.27 -10.77 11.77
C GLN A 33 15.51 -10.54 13.09
N GLU A 34 15.95 -9.60 13.93
CA GLU A 34 15.25 -9.25 15.16
C GLU A 34 13.88 -8.64 14.87
N LYS A 35 13.79 -7.77 13.86
CA LYS A 35 12.53 -7.13 13.47
C LYS A 35 11.53 -8.12 12.88
N LEU A 36 12.00 -9.18 12.20
CA LEU A 36 11.14 -10.21 11.64
C LEU A 36 10.36 -11.00 12.70
N GLN A 37 10.94 -11.21 13.89
CA GLN A 37 10.29 -11.93 14.99
C GLN A 37 9.01 -11.26 15.50
N THR A 38 8.92 -9.95 15.37
CA THR A 38 7.79 -9.12 15.86
C THR A 38 7.10 -8.38 14.73
N PHE A 39 7.37 -8.75 13.48
CA PHE A 39 6.94 -7.99 12.30
C PHE A 39 5.43 -7.89 12.21
N GLY A 40 4.90 -6.66 12.18
CA GLY A 40 3.46 -6.40 12.14
C GLY A 40 2.71 -6.58 13.46
N GLY A 41 3.37 -7.01 14.54
CA GLY A 41 2.75 -7.17 15.86
C GLY A 41 2.25 -5.88 16.49
N MET A 42 2.80 -4.73 16.09
CA MET A 42 2.37 -3.40 16.53
C MET A 42 1.18 -2.83 15.73
N SER A 43 0.69 -3.53 14.71
CA SER A 43 -0.54 -3.12 14.02
C SER A 43 -1.75 -3.31 14.95
N ALA A 44 -2.85 -2.59 14.69
CA ALA A 44 -4.08 -2.78 15.45
C ALA A 44 -4.67 -4.19 15.28
N LEU A 45 -4.25 -4.91 14.23
CA LEU A 45 -4.65 -6.29 13.96
C LEU A 45 -3.67 -7.33 14.55
N GLY A 46 -2.59 -6.90 15.19
CA GLY A 46 -1.60 -7.78 15.83
C GLY A 46 -0.83 -8.71 14.88
N ARG A 47 -0.89 -8.47 13.56
CA ARG A 47 -0.24 -9.30 12.54
C ARG A 47 0.21 -8.47 11.33
N PRO A 48 1.19 -8.95 10.54
CA PRO A 48 1.44 -8.34 9.24
C PRO A 48 0.27 -8.60 8.29
N GLY A 49 0.08 -7.70 7.33
CA GLY A 49 -0.78 -7.94 6.19
C GLY A 49 -0.17 -8.99 5.26
N GLN A 50 -1.03 -9.66 4.49
CA GLN A 50 -0.64 -10.52 3.38
C GLN A 50 -0.78 -9.77 2.05
N PRO A 51 0.02 -10.08 1.03
CA PRO A 51 -0.07 -9.40 -0.28
C PRO A 51 -1.47 -9.42 -0.89
N ALA A 52 -2.21 -10.51 -0.67
CA ALA A 52 -3.59 -10.67 -1.15
C ALA A 52 -4.54 -9.59 -0.60
N GLU A 53 -4.28 -9.07 0.61
CA GLU A 53 -5.13 -8.05 1.24
C GLU A 53 -4.98 -6.66 0.58
N LEU A 54 -3.93 -6.43 -0.21
CA LEU A 54 -3.77 -5.20 -0.99
C LEU A 54 -4.48 -5.23 -2.34
N ALA A 55 -4.78 -6.42 -2.87
CA ALA A 55 -5.19 -6.60 -4.26
C ALA A 55 -6.43 -5.78 -4.64
N SER A 56 -7.44 -5.73 -3.75
CA SER A 56 -8.68 -4.98 -3.99
C SER A 56 -8.46 -3.48 -4.17
N ILE A 57 -7.46 -2.89 -3.50
CA ILE A 57 -7.13 -1.47 -3.62
C ILE A 57 -6.62 -1.18 -5.03
N TYR A 58 -5.72 -2.02 -5.55
CA TYR A 58 -5.22 -1.86 -6.92
C TYR A 58 -6.33 -2.03 -7.96
N VAL A 59 -7.24 -2.99 -7.75
CA VAL A 59 -8.42 -3.17 -8.63
C VAL A 59 -9.28 -1.91 -8.62
N GLN A 60 -9.62 -1.38 -7.44
CA GLN A 60 -10.42 -0.14 -7.34
C GLN A 60 -9.72 1.03 -8.02
N LEU A 61 -8.41 1.21 -7.81
CA LEU A 61 -7.67 2.31 -8.43
C LEU A 61 -7.57 2.17 -9.95
N ALA A 62 -7.62 0.95 -10.49
CA ALA A 62 -7.61 0.71 -11.94
C ALA A 62 -9.01 0.79 -12.57
N ALA A 63 -10.07 0.53 -11.80
CA ALA A 63 -11.43 0.48 -12.31
C ALA A 63 -11.93 1.80 -12.91
N ASN A 64 -12.88 1.71 -13.84
CA ASN A 64 -13.44 2.86 -14.55
C ASN A 64 -14.32 3.76 -13.66
N ASP A 65 -14.91 3.18 -12.62
CA ASP A 65 -15.74 3.92 -11.65
C ASP A 65 -14.90 4.86 -10.76
N ALA A 66 -13.61 4.56 -10.53
CA ALA A 66 -12.62 5.44 -9.91
C ALA A 66 -12.13 6.58 -10.83
N SER A 67 -13.00 7.05 -11.73
CA SER A 67 -12.69 8.07 -12.76
C SER A 67 -12.22 9.41 -12.18
N PHE A 68 -12.62 9.75 -10.95
CA PHE A 68 -12.21 10.98 -10.27
C PHE A 68 -11.05 10.78 -9.29
N THR A 69 -10.45 9.59 -9.28
CA THR A 69 -9.34 9.25 -8.39
C THR A 69 -8.00 9.40 -9.10
N THR A 70 -7.32 10.51 -8.84
CA THR A 70 -5.94 10.77 -9.27
C THR A 70 -5.23 11.66 -8.26
N GLY A 71 -3.93 11.45 -8.06
CA GLY A 71 -3.10 12.14 -7.08
C GLY A 71 -3.24 11.64 -5.64
N GLY A 72 -4.09 10.64 -5.38
CA GLY A 72 -4.34 10.11 -4.05
C GLY A 72 -3.28 9.12 -3.57
N ILE A 73 -3.09 9.04 -2.25
CA ILE A 73 -2.31 8.01 -1.57
C ILE A 73 -3.26 7.20 -0.69
N TYR A 74 -3.36 5.90 -0.95
CA TYR A 74 -4.30 5.00 -0.29
C TYR A 74 -3.60 4.13 0.74
N GLY A 75 -3.95 4.30 2.01
CA GLY A 75 -3.36 3.55 3.13
C GLY A 75 -3.93 2.14 3.26
N ALA A 76 -3.06 1.16 3.50
CA ALA A 76 -3.42 -0.23 3.77
C ALA A 76 -2.51 -0.82 4.85
N ASN A 77 -2.73 -0.40 6.10
CA ASN A 77 -1.70 -0.46 7.14
C ASN A 77 -2.17 -1.08 8.47
N GLY A 78 -3.28 -1.81 8.47
CA GLY A 78 -3.75 -2.57 9.63
C GLY A 78 -4.04 -1.69 10.87
N GLY A 79 -4.48 -0.44 10.66
CA GLY A 79 -4.81 0.50 11.74
C GLY A 79 -3.62 1.27 12.30
N GLY A 80 -2.43 1.17 11.70
CA GLY A 80 -1.32 2.07 11.98
C GLY A 80 -1.56 3.47 11.40
N THR A 81 -0.72 4.45 11.77
CA THR A 81 -0.71 5.76 11.12
C THR A 81 -0.02 5.65 9.76
N VAL A 82 -0.60 6.22 8.71
CA VAL A 82 0.14 6.52 7.46
C VAL A 82 0.96 7.76 7.77
N ALA A 83 2.30 7.62 7.86
CA ALA A 83 3.20 8.76 7.97
C ALA A 83 3.39 9.43 6.59
#